data_AF-A0AA44GA33-F1
#
_entry.id   AF-A0AA44GA33-F1
#
_cell.length_a   1.000
_cell.length_b   1.000
_cell.length_c   1.000
_cell.angle_alpha   90.00
_cell.angle_beta   90.00
_cell.angle_gamma   90.00
#
_symmetry.space_group_name_H-M   'P 1'
#
loop_
_entity.id
_entity.type
_entity.pdbx_description
1 polymer ?
#
loop_
_entity_poly.entity_id
_entity_poly.type
_entity_poly.pdbx_seq_one_letter_code
_entity_poly.pdbx_strand_id
1 'polypeptide(L)'
;MNRFEIQCHIEKQCHPVSISDIIIAHPELIRRTLQRWLNKLIEDKQIEAIGDGRSRKYIACTVREDISNASTNEHDGFPKSIPLSPDSYDILDYLSRPIFERDPVGYSRDFLDDYTPNKTYYLPEPIRRQLQRMGQTIYATQPAGTYGRDIYNRLLIDLSWASSHLEGNTYSRLDTMELIEHGQSAQGKGIIETQMILNHKSAIELLIDNIDFIEFNCFTILNLHSALSENLLANPFDEGRVRSHVVEIGGSAYKPMSSEEILSIQLELILNKANQIIDSFEQSFFIMVHLPYLQPFADINKRTSRLAANIPLLKANVCPLTFLDVPEEAYSKAMLGVYEMNRIELLRDLYLWAYERSTKEYLAVKQELVKPDQQRLQYRAKVKEVVKQVILTPESQPIDLIESFIFNEQEVDKQNIIALALEELRRIHEGVLARYGLRPSQLEKWRQFHG
;
A
#
# COMPACT_ATOMS: atom_id res chain seq x y z
N MET A 1 4.44 24.77 -39.45
CA MET A 1 5.09 23.65 -38.74
C MET A 1 5.80 24.16 -37.50
N ASN A 2 5.75 23.45 -36.38
CA ASN A 2 6.31 23.85 -35.08
C ASN A 2 7.46 22.93 -34.61
N ARG A 3 8.08 23.25 -33.47
CA ARG A 3 9.22 22.49 -32.91
C ARG A 3 8.88 21.02 -32.60
N PHE A 4 7.66 20.74 -32.13
CA PHE A 4 7.22 19.40 -31.76
C PHE A 4 7.05 18.49 -32.98
N GLU A 5 6.56 19.05 -34.09
CA GLU A 5 6.42 18.30 -35.35
C GLU A 5 7.78 17.89 -35.94
N ILE A 6 8.83 18.69 -35.74
CA ILE A 6 10.22 18.33 -36.15
C ILE A 6 10.78 17.22 -35.26
N GLN A 7 10.50 17.27 -33.95
CA GLN A 7 10.88 16.21 -33.02
C GLN A 7 10.21 14.88 -33.43
N CYS A 8 8.89 14.86 -33.61
CA CYS A 8 8.18 13.66 -34.07
C CYS A 8 8.64 13.19 -35.46
N HIS A 9 9.04 14.11 -36.35
CA HIS A 9 9.62 13.74 -37.63
C HIS A 9 10.95 13.00 -37.46
N ILE A 10 11.82 13.45 -36.56
CA ILE A 10 13.11 12.79 -36.28
C ILE A 10 12.92 11.46 -35.54
N GLU A 11 11.97 11.38 -34.61
CA GLU A 11 11.61 10.16 -33.86
C GLU A 11 11.07 9.04 -34.76
N LYS A 12 10.35 9.40 -35.83
CA LYS A 12 9.79 8.42 -36.79
C LYS A 12 10.83 7.85 -37.75
N GLN A 13 12.05 8.38 -37.79
CA GLN A 13 13.08 7.96 -38.73
C GLN A 13 14.02 6.95 -38.06
N CYS A 14 14.14 5.75 -38.64
CA CYS A 14 15.03 4.69 -38.12
C CYS A 14 16.53 4.97 -38.35
N HIS A 15 16.89 6.14 -38.89
CA HIS A 15 18.28 6.51 -39.20
C HIS A 15 18.56 8.00 -38.91
N PRO A 16 19.82 8.40 -38.64
CA PRO A 16 20.16 9.80 -38.43
C PRO A 16 19.83 10.68 -39.64
N VAL A 17 19.17 11.80 -39.40
CA VAL A 17 18.62 12.70 -40.43
C VAL A 17 19.47 13.97 -40.52
N SER A 18 19.82 14.45 -41.72
CA SER A 18 20.53 15.73 -41.88
C SER A 18 19.56 16.91 -41.99
N ILE A 19 20.07 18.13 -41.77
CA ILE A 19 19.28 19.37 -41.99
C ILE A 19 18.73 19.42 -43.42
N SER A 20 19.50 18.96 -44.41
CA SER A 20 19.08 18.96 -45.80
C SER A 20 17.88 18.03 -46.02
N ASP A 21 17.87 16.86 -45.38
CA ASP A 21 16.78 15.88 -45.50
C ASP A 21 15.48 16.43 -44.88
N ILE A 22 15.58 17.12 -43.74
CA ILE A 22 14.42 17.77 -43.10
C ILE A 22 13.88 18.91 -43.97
N ILE A 23 14.75 19.69 -44.61
CA ILE A 23 14.32 20.76 -45.53
C ILE A 23 13.72 20.19 -46.82
N ILE A 24 14.19 19.05 -47.31
CA ILE A 24 13.57 18.37 -48.47
C ILE A 24 12.17 17.87 -48.11
N ALA A 25 12.00 17.30 -46.93
CA ALA A 25 10.70 16.84 -46.44
C ALA A 25 9.74 18.00 -46.13
N HIS A 26 10.28 19.16 -45.76
CA HIS A 26 9.53 20.35 -45.33
C HIS A 26 10.11 21.63 -45.96
N PRO A 27 9.89 21.85 -47.28
CA PRO A 27 10.50 22.95 -48.05
C PRO A 27 10.04 24.35 -47.60
N GLU A 28 8.92 24.45 -46.88
CA GLU A 28 8.42 25.68 -46.27
C GLU A 28 9.24 26.18 -45.06
N LEU A 29 10.20 25.40 -44.57
CA LEU A 29 11.02 25.75 -43.40
C LEU A 29 12.25 26.59 -43.76
N ILE A 30 12.39 27.75 -43.11
CA ILE A 30 13.60 28.55 -43.18
C ILE A 30 14.72 27.88 -42.38
N ARG A 31 15.85 27.56 -43.06
CA ARG A 31 17.01 26.86 -42.48
C ARG A 31 17.48 27.39 -41.12
N ARG A 32 17.51 28.72 -40.95
CA ARG A 32 17.93 29.37 -39.69
C ARG A 32 16.97 29.07 -38.53
N THR A 33 15.67 28.98 -38.79
CA THR A 33 14.64 28.65 -37.80
C THR A 33 14.74 27.18 -37.39
N LEU A 34 14.95 26.28 -38.36
CA LEU A 34 15.17 24.87 -38.12
C LEU A 34 16.43 24.62 -37.26
N GLN A 35 17.55 25.27 -37.59
CA GLN A 35 18.78 25.18 -36.78
C GLN A 35 18.57 25.63 -35.32
N ARG A 36 17.80 26.72 -35.11
CA ARG A 36 17.45 27.19 -33.78
C ARG A 36 16.62 26.17 -33.01
N TRP A 37 15.65 25.53 -33.66
CA TRP A 37 14.83 24.49 -33.03
C TRP A 37 15.62 23.22 -32.72
N LEU A 38 16.48 22.77 -33.63
CA LEU A 38 17.34 21.60 -33.42
C LEU A 38 18.31 21.83 -32.25
N ASN A 39 18.93 23.01 -32.15
CA ASN A 39 19.77 23.34 -31.00
C ASN A 39 18.98 23.29 -29.68
N LYS A 40 17.74 23.81 -29.68
CA LYS A 40 16.89 23.78 -28.49
C LYS A 40 16.44 22.35 -28.13
N LEU A 41 16.18 21.50 -29.12
CA LEU A 41 15.86 20.08 -28.89
C LEU A 41 17.06 19.28 -28.36
N ILE A 42 18.28 19.67 -28.71
CA ILE A 42 19.53 19.12 -28.14
C ILE A 42 19.71 19.59 -26.69
N GLU A 43 19.51 20.89 -26.42
CA GLU A 43 19.53 21.45 -25.05
C GLU A 43 18.50 20.74 -24.15
N ASP A 44 17.29 20.49 -24.68
CA ASP A 44 16.21 19.78 -24.00
C ASP A 44 16.43 18.24 -23.94
N LYS A 45 17.57 17.73 -24.43
CA LYS A 45 17.96 16.29 -24.49
C LYS A 45 16.97 15.37 -25.22
N GLN A 46 16.16 15.92 -26.12
CA GLN A 46 15.17 15.16 -26.88
C GLN A 46 15.76 14.52 -28.14
N ILE A 47 16.83 15.13 -28.69
CA ILE A 47 17.58 14.61 -29.84
C ILE A 47 19.09 14.74 -29.59
N GLU A 48 19.87 13.87 -30.22
CA GLU A 48 21.33 13.91 -30.21
C GLU A 48 21.85 14.34 -31.59
N ALA A 49 22.90 15.17 -31.61
CA ALA A 49 23.61 15.50 -32.83
C ALA A 49 24.86 14.63 -32.99
N ILE A 50 24.93 13.90 -34.11
CA ILE A 50 26.06 13.06 -34.48
C ILE A 50 26.85 13.74 -35.60
N GLY A 51 28.15 13.91 -35.39
CA GLY A 51 29.08 14.52 -36.35
C GLY A 51 29.12 16.04 -36.31
N ASP A 52 29.94 16.65 -37.18
CA ASP A 52 30.24 18.08 -37.12
C ASP A 52 30.16 18.78 -38.49
N GLY A 53 29.89 20.09 -38.46
CA GLY A 53 29.78 20.93 -39.67
C GLY A 53 28.72 20.45 -40.69
N ARG A 54 29.14 20.18 -41.94
CA ARG A 54 28.24 19.73 -43.03
C ARG A 54 27.81 18.26 -42.89
N SER A 55 28.49 17.50 -42.04
CA SER A 55 28.20 16.08 -41.80
C SER A 55 27.25 15.84 -40.62
N ARG A 56 26.81 16.91 -39.95
CA ARG A 56 25.97 16.85 -38.74
C ARG A 56 24.60 16.26 -39.06
N LYS A 57 24.26 15.17 -38.35
CA LYS A 57 22.97 14.49 -38.40
C LYS A 57 22.34 14.47 -37.02
N TYR A 58 21.02 14.30 -36.97
CA TYR A 58 20.24 14.32 -35.75
C TYR A 58 19.51 12.99 -35.62
N ILE A 59 19.55 12.40 -34.43
CA ILE A 59 18.81 11.19 -34.08
C ILE A 59 18.01 11.47 -32.82
N ALA A 60 16.83 10.86 -32.68
CA ALA A 60 16.11 10.91 -31.41
C ALA A 60 16.94 10.24 -30.31
N CYS A 61 16.95 10.81 -29.11
CA CYS A 61 17.52 10.16 -27.94
C CYS A 61 16.59 9.01 -27.50
N THR A 62 16.54 7.94 -28.28
CA THR A 62 16.17 6.63 -27.73
C THR A 62 17.38 6.12 -26.99
N VAL A 63 17.17 5.65 -25.75
CA VAL A 63 18.20 5.06 -24.88
C VAL A 63 19.02 4.07 -25.70
N ARG A 64 20.22 4.49 -26.11
CA ARG A 64 21.24 3.65 -26.70
C ARG A 64 22.18 3.29 -25.57
N GLU A 65 21.88 2.20 -24.90
CA GLU A 65 22.90 1.51 -24.12
C GLU A 65 23.84 0.78 -25.08
N ASP A 66 25.13 1.04 -24.86
CA ASP A 66 26.22 0.61 -25.69
C ASP A 66 26.29 -0.91 -25.82
N ILE A 67 26.30 -1.36 -27.08
CA ILE A 67 26.72 -2.71 -27.46
C ILE A 67 28.23 -2.81 -27.21
N SER A 68 28.63 -3.18 -26.00
CA SER A 68 29.86 -3.95 -25.71
C SER A 68 30.09 -4.08 -24.21
N ASN A 69 29.53 -5.12 -23.59
CA ASN A 69 30.29 -6.07 -22.78
C ASN A 69 29.35 -7.15 -22.24
N ALA A 70 29.88 -8.37 -22.20
CA ALA A 70 29.16 -9.60 -22.00
C ALA A 70 28.52 -9.75 -20.61
N SER A 71 27.38 -10.46 -20.60
CA SER A 71 26.96 -11.40 -19.56
C SER A 71 26.77 -10.85 -18.14
N THR A 72 25.74 -10.03 -17.97
CA THR A 72 24.79 -10.15 -16.86
C THR A 72 23.45 -9.62 -17.39
N ASN A 73 22.43 -10.46 -17.51
CA ASN A 73 21.07 -9.98 -17.71
C ASN A 73 20.70 -9.17 -16.45
N GLU A 74 20.97 -7.86 -16.46
CA GLU A 74 20.28 -6.95 -15.56
C GLU A 74 18.83 -6.96 -16.04
N HIS A 75 17.94 -7.61 -15.30
CA HIS A 75 16.51 -7.64 -15.59
C HIS A 75 15.97 -6.22 -15.47
N ASP A 76 16.06 -5.48 -16.57
CA ASP A 76 15.87 -4.05 -16.57
C ASP A 76 14.41 -3.71 -16.23
N GLY A 77 14.25 -2.84 -15.22
CA GLY A 77 12.96 -2.39 -14.73
C GLY A 77 12.28 -3.19 -13.61
N PHE A 78 12.89 -4.21 -12.97
CA PHE A 78 12.37 -4.68 -11.67
C PHE A 78 13.19 -4.10 -10.50
N PRO A 79 12.54 -3.56 -9.44
CA PRO A 79 13.26 -2.91 -8.35
C PRO A 79 14.25 -3.84 -7.63
N LYS A 80 15.54 -3.46 -7.62
CA LYS A 80 16.63 -4.22 -6.97
C LYS A 80 16.44 -4.39 -5.45
N SER A 81 15.58 -3.58 -4.82
CA SER A 81 15.24 -3.65 -3.40
C SER A 81 14.35 -4.82 -3.03
N ILE A 82 13.72 -5.48 -4.01
CA ILE A 82 12.82 -6.61 -3.81
C ILE A 82 13.60 -7.90 -4.11
N PRO A 83 13.88 -8.76 -3.12
CA PRO A 83 14.56 -10.02 -3.34
C PRO A 83 13.72 -10.95 -4.23
N LEU A 84 14.35 -11.58 -5.21
CA LEU A 84 13.70 -12.49 -6.14
C LEU A 84 14.24 -13.92 -5.98
N SER A 85 13.33 -14.89 -6.08
CA SER A 85 13.67 -16.29 -6.25
C SER A 85 14.19 -16.57 -7.66
N PRO A 86 15.00 -17.63 -7.87
CA PRO A 86 15.53 -17.96 -9.20
C PRO A 86 14.45 -18.07 -10.27
N ASP A 87 13.31 -18.67 -9.91
CA ASP A 87 12.15 -18.87 -10.76
C ASP A 87 11.52 -17.55 -11.26
N SER A 88 11.64 -16.47 -10.49
CA SER A 88 11.09 -15.16 -10.84
C SER A 88 11.86 -14.49 -11.98
N TYR A 89 13.14 -14.84 -12.18
CA TYR A 89 13.94 -14.30 -13.27
C TYR A 89 13.49 -14.80 -14.64
N ASP A 90 13.06 -16.06 -14.74
CA ASP A 90 12.47 -16.60 -15.98
C ASP A 90 11.20 -15.83 -16.38
N ILE A 91 10.39 -15.43 -15.39
CA ILE A 91 9.17 -14.64 -15.61
C ILE A 91 9.55 -13.26 -16.14
N LEU A 92 10.53 -12.60 -15.51
CA LEU A 92 11.01 -11.29 -15.97
C LEU A 92 11.63 -11.34 -17.36
N ASP A 93 12.35 -12.41 -17.70
CA ASP A 93 12.93 -12.61 -19.04
C ASP A 93 11.87 -12.86 -20.11
N TYR A 94 10.74 -13.46 -19.76
CA TYR A 94 9.59 -13.54 -20.65
C TYR A 94 8.91 -12.17 -20.81
N LEU A 95 8.71 -11.44 -19.71
CA LEU A 95 8.01 -10.14 -19.70
C LEU A 95 8.82 -8.98 -20.28
N SER A 96 10.14 -9.11 -20.40
CA SER A 96 11.01 -8.14 -21.07
C SER A 96 10.83 -8.14 -22.59
N ARG A 97 10.21 -9.19 -23.15
CA ARG A 97 9.88 -9.27 -24.57
C ARG A 97 8.75 -8.29 -24.91
N PRO A 98 8.82 -7.62 -26.07
CA PRO A 98 7.72 -6.80 -26.55
C PRO A 98 6.40 -7.57 -26.62
N ILE A 99 5.27 -6.88 -26.40
CA ILE A 99 3.93 -7.50 -26.35
C ILE A 99 3.61 -8.31 -27.61
N PHE A 100 4.03 -7.83 -28.79
CA PHE A 100 3.78 -8.51 -30.06
C PHE A 100 4.59 -9.82 -30.24
N GLU A 101 5.60 -10.07 -29.40
CA GLU A 101 6.36 -11.33 -29.36
C GLU A 101 5.82 -12.31 -28.31
N ARG A 102 4.84 -11.90 -27.50
CA ARG A 102 4.20 -12.71 -26.48
C ARG A 102 2.92 -13.31 -27.05
N ASP A 103 2.79 -14.64 -26.97
CA ASP A 103 1.64 -15.35 -27.54
C ASP A 103 0.34 -15.01 -26.78
N PRO A 104 -0.77 -14.73 -27.49
CA PRO A 104 -2.06 -14.52 -26.83
C PRO A 104 -2.51 -15.76 -26.05
N VAL A 105 -2.88 -15.56 -24.79
CA VAL A 105 -3.25 -16.65 -23.87
C VAL A 105 -4.59 -16.37 -23.21
N GLY A 106 -5.42 -17.42 -23.08
CA GLY A 106 -6.75 -17.33 -22.47
C GLY A 106 -6.77 -17.79 -21.01
N TYR A 107 -7.94 -17.70 -20.36
CA TYR A 107 -8.13 -18.25 -19.02
C TYR A 107 -7.92 -19.77 -19.01
N SER A 108 -7.00 -20.24 -18.16
CA SER A 108 -6.71 -21.64 -17.93
C SER A 108 -7.47 -22.12 -16.70
N ARG A 109 -8.44 -23.02 -16.91
CA ARG A 109 -9.20 -23.62 -15.83
C ARG A 109 -8.35 -24.57 -14.99
N ASP A 110 -7.42 -25.27 -15.63
CA ASP A 110 -6.52 -26.23 -15.00
C ASP A 110 -5.71 -25.57 -13.87
N PHE A 111 -5.33 -24.30 -14.04
CA PHE A 111 -4.60 -23.54 -13.01
C PHE A 111 -5.36 -23.45 -11.68
N LEU A 112 -6.69 -23.33 -11.72
CA LEU A 112 -7.53 -23.39 -10.53
C LEU A 112 -7.81 -24.83 -10.11
N ASP A 113 -8.09 -25.72 -11.06
CA ASP A 113 -8.48 -27.11 -10.79
C ASP A 113 -7.35 -27.90 -10.10
N ASP A 114 -6.10 -27.66 -10.48
CA ASP A 114 -4.90 -28.27 -9.88
C ASP A 114 -4.69 -27.85 -8.41
N TYR A 115 -5.21 -26.69 -8.00
CA TYR A 115 -5.14 -26.25 -6.62
C TYR A 115 -6.16 -26.98 -5.75
N THR A 116 -5.69 -27.77 -4.79
CA THR A 116 -6.54 -28.42 -3.77
C THR A 116 -6.29 -27.81 -2.39
N PRO A 117 -7.30 -27.16 -1.76
CA PRO A 117 -7.15 -26.54 -0.45
C PRO A 117 -6.54 -27.47 0.59
N ASN A 118 -5.55 -26.98 1.32
CA ASN A 118 -4.82 -27.69 2.38
C ASN A 118 -4.07 -28.96 1.91
N LYS A 119 -3.87 -29.13 0.60
CA LYS A 119 -3.03 -30.21 0.04
C LYS A 119 -1.95 -29.65 -0.88
N THR A 120 -2.31 -28.71 -1.74
CA THR A 120 -1.38 -27.89 -2.53
C THR A 120 -1.26 -26.51 -1.89
N TYR A 121 -0.11 -25.87 -2.10
CA TYR A 121 0.17 -24.55 -1.53
C TYR A 121 0.98 -23.72 -2.52
N TYR A 122 0.57 -22.49 -2.76
CA TYR A 122 1.36 -21.49 -3.47
C TYR A 122 2.46 -20.90 -2.58
N LEU A 123 2.21 -20.82 -1.27
CA LEU A 123 3.20 -20.46 -0.27
C LEU A 123 3.73 -21.73 0.43
N PRO A 124 5.00 -22.12 0.15
CA PRO A 124 5.67 -23.19 0.88
C PRO A 124 5.58 -23.00 2.40
N GLU A 125 5.56 -24.11 3.14
CA GLU A 125 5.45 -24.09 4.60
C GLU A 125 6.49 -23.17 5.31
N PRO A 126 7.79 -23.14 4.91
CA PRO A 126 8.75 -22.22 5.51
C PRO A 126 8.36 -20.75 5.38
N ILE A 127 7.79 -20.37 4.22
CA ILE A 127 7.31 -19.01 3.94
C ILE A 127 6.09 -18.70 4.80
N ARG A 128 5.11 -19.60 4.87
CA ARG A 128 3.91 -19.40 5.72
C ARG A 128 4.28 -19.24 7.20
N ARG A 129 5.22 -20.05 7.71
CA ARG A 129 5.76 -19.91 9.08
C ARG A 129 6.49 -18.58 9.28
N GLN A 130 7.26 -18.12 8.29
CA GLN A 130 7.95 -16.82 8.36
C GLN A 130 6.94 -15.67 8.43
N LEU A 131 5.95 -15.63 7.53
CA LEU A 131 4.89 -14.63 7.50
C LEU A 131 4.11 -14.61 8.82
N GLN A 132 3.76 -15.78 9.37
CA GLN A 132 3.10 -15.88 10.66
C GLN A 132 3.94 -15.27 11.80
N ARG A 133 5.25 -15.53 11.84
CA ARG A 133 6.13 -14.95 12.86
C ARG A 133 6.24 -13.43 12.75
N MET A 134 6.31 -12.91 11.53
CA MET A 134 6.38 -11.47 11.28
C MET A 134 5.06 -10.76 11.61
N GLY A 135 3.95 -11.41 11.29
CA GLY A 135 2.59 -10.87 11.47
C GLY A 135 2.01 -11.03 12.86
N GLN A 136 2.65 -11.80 13.75
CA GLN A 136 2.16 -12.06 15.10
C GLN A 136 1.97 -10.77 15.89
N THR A 137 0.75 -10.56 16.38
CA THR A 137 0.39 -9.45 17.25
C THR A 137 0.10 -9.96 18.66
N ILE A 138 0.12 -9.08 19.66
CA ILE A 138 -0.32 -9.41 21.04
C ILE A 138 -1.82 -9.78 21.12
N TYR A 139 -2.56 -9.57 20.04
CA TYR A 139 -4.01 -9.78 19.93
C TYR A 139 -4.36 -11.14 19.31
N ALA A 140 -3.38 -12.03 19.11
CA ALA A 140 -3.63 -13.34 18.50
C ALA A 140 -4.71 -14.17 19.23
N THR A 141 -4.95 -13.90 20.52
CA THR A 141 -5.98 -14.57 21.34
C THR A 141 -7.27 -13.77 21.52
N GLN A 142 -7.36 -12.58 20.93
CA GLN A 142 -8.52 -11.67 21.04
C GLN A 142 -9.56 -11.97 19.94
N PRO A 143 -10.80 -11.45 20.06
CA PRO A 143 -11.81 -11.59 19.01
C PRO A 143 -11.31 -11.11 17.64
N ALA A 144 -11.83 -11.69 16.55
CA ALA A 144 -11.41 -11.36 15.18
C ALA A 144 -11.48 -9.85 14.91
N GLY A 145 -10.50 -9.32 14.17
CA GLY A 145 -10.42 -7.90 13.83
C GLY A 145 -10.12 -6.95 14.99
N THR A 146 -9.87 -7.42 16.21
CA THR A 146 -9.48 -6.55 17.34
C THR A 146 -8.23 -5.75 17.02
N TYR A 147 -7.21 -6.39 16.43
CA TYR A 147 -6.02 -5.66 16.00
C TYR A 147 -6.36 -4.62 14.92
N GLY A 148 -7.14 -5.00 13.91
CA GLY A 148 -7.58 -4.12 12.83
C GLY A 148 -8.33 -2.88 13.34
N ARG A 149 -9.19 -3.03 14.35
CA ARG A 149 -9.90 -1.92 15.01
C ARG A 149 -8.95 -1.01 15.79
N ASP A 150 -7.91 -1.57 16.42
CA ASP A 150 -6.91 -0.77 17.16
C ASP A 150 -6.01 0.07 16.24
N ILE A 151 -5.68 -0.45 15.05
CA ILE A 151 -4.88 0.26 14.04
C ILE A 151 -5.74 0.92 12.96
N TYR A 152 -7.06 0.98 13.19
CA TYR A 152 -8.08 1.29 12.19
C TYR A 152 -7.77 2.54 11.37
N ASN A 153 -7.60 3.69 12.01
CA ASN A 153 -7.35 4.95 11.31
C ASN A 153 -6.12 4.86 10.40
N ARG A 154 -5.05 4.23 10.89
CA ARG A 154 -3.82 4.08 10.10
C ARG A 154 -3.99 3.10 8.95
N LEU A 155 -4.59 1.93 9.20
CA LEU A 155 -4.91 0.96 8.16
C LEU A 155 -5.76 1.59 7.05
N LEU A 156 -6.75 2.37 7.44
CA LEU A 156 -7.64 3.06 6.53
C LEU A 156 -6.86 4.07 5.67
N ILE A 157 -5.98 4.89 6.25
CA ILE A 157 -5.12 5.82 5.49
C ILE A 157 -4.13 5.07 4.58
N ASP A 158 -3.36 4.15 5.15
CA ASP A 158 -2.24 3.49 4.47
C ASP A 158 -2.72 2.62 3.30
N LEU A 159 -3.76 1.82 3.53
CA LEU A 159 -4.32 0.95 2.48
C LEU A 159 -5.07 1.75 1.42
N SER A 160 -5.82 2.79 1.78
CA SER A 160 -6.51 3.64 0.80
C SER A 160 -5.53 4.37 -0.10
N TRP A 161 -4.46 4.91 0.47
CA TRP A 161 -3.40 5.56 -0.29
C TRP A 161 -2.66 4.56 -1.18
N ALA A 162 -2.08 3.52 -0.60
CA ALA A 162 -1.20 2.60 -1.33
C ALA A 162 -1.93 1.83 -2.44
N SER A 163 -3.15 1.35 -2.16
CA SER A 163 -3.94 0.65 -3.18
C SER A 163 -4.37 1.57 -4.32
N SER A 164 -4.65 2.85 -4.04
CA SER A 164 -4.96 3.84 -5.09
C SER A 164 -3.71 4.21 -5.88
N HIS A 165 -2.56 4.35 -5.22
CA HIS A 165 -1.29 4.68 -5.84
C HIS A 165 -0.85 3.62 -6.86
N LEU A 166 -1.08 2.34 -6.57
CA LEU A 166 -0.85 1.22 -7.51
C LEU A 166 -1.74 1.25 -8.77
N GLU A 167 -2.73 2.14 -8.84
CA GLU A 167 -3.55 2.39 -10.02
C GLU A 167 -3.27 3.78 -10.63
N GLY A 168 -2.13 4.39 -10.30
CA GLY A 168 -1.67 5.66 -10.85
C GLY A 168 -2.20 6.92 -10.13
N ASN A 169 -2.84 6.77 -8.96
CA ASN A 169 -3.33 7.91 -8.18
C ASN A 169 -2.15 8.76 -7.64
N THR A 170 -2.25 10.08 -7.81
CA THR A 170 -1.18 11.03 -7.51
C THR A 170 -1.26 11.66 -6.12
N TYR A 171 -2.26 11.32 -5.31
CA TYR A 171 -2.34 11.81 -3.93
C TYR A 171 -1.09 11.42 -3.14
N SER A 172 -0.58 12.37 -2.33
CA SER A 172 0.41 12.02 -1.32
C SER A 172 -0.28 11.37 -0.12
N ARG A 173 0.50 10.63 0.68
CA ARG A 173 -0.02 10.02 1.92
C ARG A 173 -0.58 11.06 2.90
N LEU A 174 0.02 12.25 2.95
CA LEU A 174 -0.47 13.37 3.77
C LEU A 174 -1.79 13.94 3.24
N ASP A 175 -1.92 14.11 1.92
CA ASP A 175 -3.17 14.56 1.31
C ASP A 175 -4.31 13.55 1.56
N THR A 176 -3.99 12.25 1.51
CA THR A 176 -4.96 11.18 1.83
C THR A 176 -5.40 11.23 3.28
N MET A 177 -4.47 11.46 4.22
CA MET A 177 -4.80 11.64 5.64
C MET A 177 -5.75 12.82 5.86
N GLU A 178 -5.42 13.98 5.29
CA GLU A 178 -6.26 15.20 5.40
C GLU A 178 -7.67 14.99 4.80
N LEU A 179 -7.75 14.32 3.65
CA LEU A 179 -9.03 13.98 3.02
C LEU A 179 -9.88 13.05 3.90
N ILE A 180 -9.27 12.01 4.47
CA ILE A 180 -9.97 10.99 5.25
C ILE A 180 -10.42 11.52 6.62
N GLU A 181 -9.55 12.26 7.31
CA GLU A 181 -9.77 12.72 8.68
C GLU A 181 -10.57 14.03 8.75
N HIS A 182 -10.38 14.92 7.77
CA HIS A 182 -10.95 16.27 7.80
C HIS A 182 -11.87 16.58 6.62
N GLY A 183 -12.02 15.65 5.67
CA GLY A 183 -12.87 15.84 4.49
C GLY A 183 -12.34 16.89 3.53
N GLN A 184 -11.08 17.34 3.67
CA GLN A 184 -10.52 18.39 2.82
C GLN A 184 -9.83 17.76 1.61
N SER A 185 -10.34 18.07 0.41
CA SER A 185 -9.72 17.64 -0.84
C SER A 185 -8.46 18.46 -1.13
N ALA A 186 -7.38 17.79 -1.52
CA ALA A 186 -6.14 18.45 -1.91
C ALA A 186 -6.33 19.31 -3.16
N GLN A 187 -5.71 20.50 -3.17
CA GLN A 187 -5.83 21.44 -4.28
C GLN A 187 -5.20 20.89 -5.55
N GLY A 188 -5.90 20.99 -6.68
CA GLY A 188 -5.40 20.56 -7.99
C GLY A 188 -5.48 19.06 -8.27
N LYS A 189 -6.10 18.26 -7.39
CA LYS A 189 -6.34 16.83 -7.62
C LYS A 189 -7.63 16.57 -8.41
N GLY A 190 -7.63 15.53 -9.23
CA GLY A 190 -8.78 15.15 -10.03
C GLY A 190 -9.91 14.54 -9.18
N ILE A 191 -11.16 14.80 -9.56
CA ILE A 191 -12.35 14.26 -8.86
C ILE A 191 -12.31 12.73 -8.80
N ILE A 192 -11.87 12.07 -9.88
CA ILE A 192 -11.74 10.61 -9.96
C ILE A 192 -10.72 10.10 -8.93
N GLU A 193 -9.58 10.79 -8.78
CA GLU A 193 -8.54 10.42 -7.81
C GLU A 193 -9.03 10.58 -6.37
N THR A 194 -9.77 11.66 -6.08
CA THR A 194 -10.42 11.86 -4.78
C THR A 194 -11.41 10.74 -4.49
N GLN A 195 -12.27 10.41 -5.47
CA GLN A 195 -13.29 9.37 -5.32
C GLN A 195 -12.66 8.00 -5.07
N MET A 196 -11.57 7.64 -5.75
CA MET A 196 -10.85 6.38 -5.52
C MET A 196 -10.45 6.19 -4.05
N ILE A 197 -9.96 7.25 -3.39
CA ILE A 197 -9.56 7.20 -1.98
C ILE A 197 -10.78 7.04 -1.07
N LEU A 198 -11.85 7.80 -1.34
CA LEU A 198 -13.09 7.72 -0.56
C LEU A 198 -13.77 6.35 -0.71
N ASN A 199 -13.76 5.77 -1.91
CA ASN A 199 -14.24 4.42 -2.17
C ASN A 199 -13.45 3.37 -1.38
N HIS A 200 -12.12 3.50 -1.35
CA HIS A 200 -11.28 2.62 -0.52
C HIS A 200 -11.60 2.77 0.97
N LYS A 201 -11.78 4.01 1.46
CA LYS A 201 -12.23 4.26 2.84
C LYS A 201 -13.54 3.51 3.14
N SER A 202 -14.58 3.73 2.33
CA SER A 202 -15.89 3.09 2.51
C SER A 202 -15.82 1.56 2.47
N ALA A 203 -14.99 1.00 1.58
CA ALA A 203 -14.82 -0.44 1.46
C ALA A 203 -14.07 -1.06 2.65
N ILE A 204 -13.08 -0.35 3.21
CA ILE A 204 -12.36 -0.76 4.42
C ILE A 204 -13.29 -0.68 5.65
N GLU A 205 -14.08 0.38 5.76
CA GLU A 205 -15.16 0.54 6.75
C GLU A 205 -16.11 -0.67 6.74
N LEU A 206 -16.65 -0.98 5.56
CA LEU A 206 -17.53 -2.13 5.37
C LEU A 206 -16.88 -3.44 5.83
N LEU A 207 -15.59 -3.65 5.52
CA LEU A 207 -14.88 -4.85 5.91
C LEU A 207 -14.68 -4.96 7.43
N ILE A 208 -14.27 -3.87 8.08
CA ILE A 208 -13.92 -3.87 9.51
C ILE A 208 -15.17 -3.96 10.40
N ASP A 209 -16.25 -3.31 9.99
CA ASP A 209 -17.52 -3.36 10.72
C ASP A 209 -18.16 -4.75 10.67
N ASN A 210 -17.90 -5.52 9.60
CA ASN A 210 -18.50 -6.84 9.37
C ASN A 210 -17.51 -8.01 9.53
N ILE A 211 -16.30 -7.78 10.06
CA ILE A 211 -15.20 -8.77 10.07
C ILE A 211 -15.54 -10.09 10.77
N ASP A 212 -16.44 -10.05 11.76
CA ASP A 212 -16.85 -11.22 12.55
C ASP A 212 -17.72 -12.19 11.73
N PHE A 213 -18.41 -11.71 10.70
CA PHE A 213 -19.35 -12.48 9.87
C PHE A 213 -18.91 -12.63 8.41
N ILE A 214 -17.85 -11.93 8.01
CA ILE A 214 -17.39 -11.91 6.63
C ILE A 214 -16.79 -13.28 6.24
N GLU A 215 -17.17 -13.74 5.06
CA GLU A 215 -16.69 -14.98 4.44
C GLU A 215 -16.43 -14.72 2.95
N PHE A 216 -15.68 -15.61 2.29
CA PHE A 216 -15.53 -15.52 0.84
C PHE A 216 -16.80 -16.04 0.17
N ASN A 217 -17.74 -15.14 -0.13
CA ASN A 217 -18.94 -15.45 -0.89
C ASN A 217 -19.27 -14.31 -1.86
N CYS A 218 -20.16 -14.57 -2.82
CA CYS A 218 -20.50 -13.59 -3.84
C CYS A 218 -21.03 -12.30 -3.20
N PHE A 219 -21.89 -12.38 -2.18
CA PHE A 219 -22.40 -11.19 -1.49
C PHE A 219 -21.27 -10.29 -1.01
N THR A 220 -20.29 -10.83 -0.28
CA THR A 220 -19.14 -10.05 0.22
C THR A 220 -18.33 -9.45 -0.92
N ILE A 221 -17.93 -10.25 -1.91
CA ILE A 221 -17.03 -9.78 -2.97
C ILE A 221 -17.69 -8.76 -3.90
N LEU A 222 -18.98 -8.94 -4.20
CA LEU A 222 -19.77 -7.99 -4.99
C LEU A 222 -19.97 -6.67 -4.23
N ASN A 223 -20.24 -6.69 -2.92
CA ASN A 223 -20.37 -5.46 -2.12
C ASN A 223 -19.03 -4.72 -1.95
N LEU A 224 -17.92 -5.44 -1.76
CA LEU A 224 -16.59 -4.82 -1.76
C LEU A 224 -16.30 -4.16 -3.11
N HIS A 225 -16.61 -4.84 -4.22
CA HIS A 225 -16.48 -4.24 -5.54
C HIS A 225 -17.38 -3.00 -5.70
N SER A 226 -18.65 -3.05 -5.30
CA SER A 226 -19.56 -1.89 -5.35
C SER A 226 -18.97 -0.69 -4.62
N ALA A 227 -18.57 -0.85 -3.35
CA ALA A 227 -17.95 0.22 -2.56
C ALA A 227 -16.67 0.76 -3.20
N LEU A 228 -15.86 -0.10 -3.84
CA LEU A 228 -14.63 0.33 -4.53
C LEU A 228 -14.90 1.02 -5.88
N SER A 229 -16.05 0.73 -6.50
CA SER A 229 -16.38 1.12 -7.88
C SER A 229 -17.35 2.28 -8.01
N GLU A 230 -17.94 2.71 -6.89
CA GLU A 230 -18.91 3.81 -6.82
C GLU A 230 -18.43 5.03 -7.63
N ASN A 231 -19.21 5.41 -8.65
CA ASN A 231 -18.95 6.55 -9.55
C ASN A 231 -17.62 6.50 -10.32
N LEU A 232 -16.99 5.32 -10.49
CA LEU A 232 -15.73 5.17 -11.22
C LEU A 232 -15.86 4.38 -12.53
N LEU A 233 -16.94 3.62 -12.71
CA LEU A 233 -17.14 2.80 -13.90
C LEU A 233 -17.73 3.60 -15.06
N ALA A 234 -17.31 3.29 -16.29
CA ALA A 234 -17.87 3.89 -17.50
C ALA A 234 -19.37 3.57 -17.66
N ASN A 235 -19.78 2.38 -17.23
CA ASN A 235 -21.17 1.96 -17.15
C ASN A 235 -21.56 1.71 -15.68
N PRO A 236 -22.40 2.57 -15.08
CA PRO A 236 -22.81 2.43 -13.68
C PRO A 236 -23.56 1.13 -13.38
N PHE A 237 -24.14 0.46 -14.38
CA PHE A 237 -24.84 -0.82 -14.18
C PHE A 237 -23.92 -2.00 -13.89
N ASP A 238 -22.61 -1.86 -14.10
CA ASP A 238 -21.62 -2.90 -13.80
C ASP A 238 -21.16 -2.87 -12.32
N GLU A 239 -21.55 -1.82 -11.58
CA GLU A 239 -21.24 -1.69 -10.16
C GLU A 239 -21.78 -2.88 -9.36
N GLY A 240 -20.89 -3.51 -8.58
CA GLY A 240 -21.24 -4.65 -7.74
C GLY A 240 -21.77 -5.89 -8.49
N ARG A 241 -21.49 -6.04 -9.80
CA ARG A 241 -21.99 -7.16 -10.61
C ARG A 241 -20.90 -7.87 -11.38
N VAL A 242 -21.08 -9.17 -11.59
CA VAL A 242 -20.28 -9.92 -12.55
C VAL A 242 -20.56 -9.34 -13.95
N ARG A 243 -19.50 -9.10 -14.72
CA ARG A 243 -19.64 -8.53 -16.06
C ARG A 243 -20.28 -9.51 -17.04
N SER A 244 -21.05 -8.96 -17.96
CA SER A 244 -21.70 -9.68 -19.07
C SER A 244 -21.06 -9.42 -20.44
N HIS A 245 -19.94 -8.69 -20.46
CA HIS A 245 -19.24 -8.28 -21.67
C HIS A 245 -17.73 -8.60 -21.60
N VAL A 246 -17.07 -8.52 -22.75
CA VAL A 246 -15.62 -8.78 -22.90
C VAL A 246 -14.83 -7.59 -22.35
N VAL A 247 -13.74 -7.88 -21.65
CA VAL A 247 -12.75 -6.88 -21.21
C VAL A 247 -11.37 -7.28 -21.72
N GLU A 248 -10.51 -6.29 -21.88
CA GLU A 248 -9.10 -6.47 -22.24
C GLU A 248 -8.22 -5.89 -21.15
N ILE A 249 -7.04 -6.48 -20.95
CA ILE A 249 -6.03 -5.96 -20.03
C ILE A 249 -4.98 -5.23 -20.85
N GLY A 250 -4.94 -3.90 -20.71
CA GLY A 250 -3.93 -3.07 -21.37
C GLY A 250 -2.51 -3.54 -21.03
N GLY A 251 -1.65 -3.67 -22.05
CA GLY A 251 -0.26 -4.08 -21.84
C GLY A 251 -0.06 -5.59 -21.64
N SER A 252 -1.10 -6.43 -21.78
CA SER A 252 -1.00 -7.88 -21.61
C SER A 252 -1.37 -8.66 -22.87
N ALA A 253 -0.75 -9.83 -23.05
CA ALA A 253 -1.15 -10.84 -24.02
C ALA A 253 -2.33 -11.71 -23.53
N TYR A 254 -2.74 -11.56 -22.26
CA TYR A 254 -3.82 -12.33 -21.66
C TYR A 254 -5.21 -11.83 -22.06
N LYS A 255 -6.08 -12.78 -22.39
CA LYS A 255 -7.48 -12.56 -22.76
C LYS A 255 -8.40 -13.23 -21.73
N PRO A 256 -9.05 -12.46 -20.85
CA PRO A 256 -9.96 -13.00 -19.86
C PRO A 256 -11.15 -13.73 -20.50
N MET A 257 -11.75 -14.63 -19.73
CA MET A 257 -12.98 -15.33 -20.12
C MET A 257 -14.13 -14.33 -20.35
N SER A 258 -15.02 -14.60 -21.30
CA SER A 258 -16.07 -13.65 -21.72
C SER A 258 -17.50 -14.04 -21.36
N SER A 259 -17.76 -15.29 -20.97
CA SER A 259 -19.12 -15.77 -20.66
C SER A 259 -19.51 -15.48 -19.21
N GLU A 260 -20.58 -14.72 -19.00
CA GLU A 260 -21.12 -14.37 -17.67
C GLU A 260 -21.46 -15.61 -16.83
N GLU A 261 -22.13 -16.60 -17.42
CA GLU A 261 -22.52 -17.83 -16.75
C GLU A 261 -21.30 -18.60 -16.25
N ILE A 262 -20.28 -18.75 -17.10
CA ILE A 262 -19.06 -19.48 -16.73
C ILE A 262 -18.25 -18.66 -15.72
N LEU A 263 -18.17 -17.32 -15.88
CA LEU A 263 -17.50 -16.44 -14.91
C LEU A 263 -18.13 -16.57 -13.52
N SER A 264 -19.46 -16.61 -13.43
CA SER A 264 -20.17 -16.75 -12.16
C SER A 264 -19.87 -18.10 -11.50
N ILE A 265 -19.89 -19.19 -12.27
CA ILE A 265 -19.53 -20.54 -11.77
C ILE A 265 -18.07 -20.58 -11.29
N GLN A 266 -17.14 -19.99 -12.06
CA GLN A 266 -15.72 -19.97 -11.69
C GLN A 266 -15.47 -19.10 -10.45
N LEU A 267 -16.15 -17.95 -10.33
CA LEU A 267 -16.08 -17.10 -9.16
C LEU A 267 -16.54 -17.86 -7.92
N GLU A 268 -17.70 -18.50 -7.96
CA GLU A 268 -18.18 -19.33 -6.84
C GLU A 268 -17.18 -20.44 -6.47
N LEU A 269 -16.57 -21.10 -7.47
CA LEU A 269 -15.56 -22.12 -7.22
C LEU A 269 -14.32 -21.55 -6.52
N ILE A 270 -13.81 -20.40 -6.95
CA ILE A 270 -12.68 -19.70 -6.31
C ILE A 270 -13.03 -19.39 -4.85
N LEU A 271 -14.20 -18.81 -4.60
CA LEU A 271 -14.62 -18.41 -3.25
C LEU A 271 -14.84 -19.61 -2.33
N ASN A 272 -15.41 -20.69 -2.84
CA ASN A 272 -15.55 -21.96 -2.14
C ASN A 272 -14.19 -22.58 -1.79
N LYS A 273 -13.22 -22.55 -2.70
CA LYS A 273 -11.85 -23.01 -2.42
C LYS A 273 -11.20 -22.10 -1.38
N ALA A 274 -11.36 -20.78 -1.49
CA ALA A 274 -10.81 -19.83 -0.55
C ALA A 274 -11.30 -20.08 0.88
N ASN A 275 -12.60 -20.28 1.11
CA ASN A 275 -13.15 -20.59 2.44
C ASN A 275 -12.61 -21.89 3.06
N GLN A 276 -12.15 -22.83 2.24
CA GLN A 276 -11.59 -24.08 2.74
C GLN A 276 -10.13 -23.97 3.18
N ILE A 277 -9.41 -22.92 2.77
CA ILE A 277 -7.99 -22.74 3.12
C ILE A 277 -7.87 -22.34 4.59
N ILE A 278 -7.11 -23.12 5.36
CA ILE A 278 -6.95 -22.92 6.81
C ILE A 278 -5.91 -21.85 7.14
N ASP A 279 -4.82 -21.82 6.37
CA ASP A 279 -3.71 -20.88 6.59
C ASP A 279 -4.07 -19.49 6.06
N SER A 280 -4.05 -18.48 6.92
CA SER A 280 -4.52 -17.13 6.59
C SER A 280 -3.68 -16.45 5.50
N PHE A 281 -2.38 -16.75 5.42
CA PHE A 281 -1.49 -16.21 4.39
C PHE A 281 -1.69 -16.91 3.05
N GLU A 282 -1.84 -18.24 3.06
CA GLU A 282 -2.21 -18.98 1.86
C GLU A 282 -3.57 -18.50 1.33
N GLN A 283 -4.56 -18.31 2.20
CA GLN A 283 -5.89 -17.84 1.84
C GLN A 283 -5.85 -16.41 1.25
N SER A 284 -5.05 -15.54 1.86
CA SER A 284 -4.77 -14.17 1.40
C SER A 284 -4.17 -14.17 -0.01
N PHE A 285 -3.09 -14.94 -0.20
CA PHE A 285 -2.36 -15.02 -1.46
C PHE A 285 -3.20 -15.67 -2.57
N PHE A 286 -3.95 -16.73 -2.25
CA PHE A 286 -4.84 -17.43 -3.17
C PHE A 286 -5.85 -16.47 -3.82
N ILE A 287 -6.51 -15.63 -3.03
CA ILE A 287 -7.47 -14.64 -3.54
C ILE A 287 -6.77 -13.54 -4.36
N MET A 288 -5.58 -13.13 -3.95
CA MET A 288 -4.78 -12.15 -4.68
C MET A 288 -4.31 -12.67 -6.06
N VAL A 289 -4.16 -13.99 -6.22
CA VAL A 289 -3.87 -14.66 -7.49
C VAL A 289 -5.13 -14.81 -8.35
N HIS A 290 -6.15 -15.49 -7.82
CA HIS A 290 -7.26 -16.00 -8.64
C HIS A 290 -8.33 -14.98 -8.98
N LEU A 291 -8.67 -14.07 -8.06
CA LEU A 291 -9.70 -13.07 -8.32
C LEU A 291 -9.33 -12.14 -9.51
N PRO A 292 -8.13 -11.54 -9.55
CA PRO A 292 -7.75 -10.70 -10.68
C PRO A 292 -7.34 -11.52 -11.92
N TYR A 293 -7.01 -12.81 -11.79
CA TYR A 293 -6.83 -13.67 -12.97
C TYR A 293 -8.16 -13.96 -13.68
N LEU A 294 -9.23 -14.23 -12.92
CA LEU A 294 -10.57 -14.45 -13.46
C LEU A 294 -11.16 -13.19 -14.13
N GLN A 295 -10.86 -12.00 -13.58
CA GLN A 295 -11.45 -10.72 -14.00
C GLN A 295 -12.99 -10.76 -14.01
N PRO A 296 -13.68 -11.04 -12.87
CA PRO A 296 -15.14 -11.13 -12.84
C PRO A 296 -15.84 -9.78 -13.05
N PHE A 297 -15.16 -8.66 -12.85
CA PHE A 297 -15.72 -7.31 -12.96
C PHE A 297 -15.26 -6.59 -14.22
N ALA A 298 -16.00 -5.56 -14.64
CA ALA A 298 -15.66 -4.72 -15.78
C ALA A 298 -14.33 -3.97 -15.59
N ASP A 299 -14.05 -3.54 -14.35
CA ASP A 299 -12.78 -2.95 -13.91
C ASP A 299 -12.61 -3.25 -12.40
N ILE A 300 -11.54 -2.76 -11.75
CA ILE A 300 -11.37 -2.73 -10.28
C ILE A 300 -11.03 -4.10 -9.68
N ASN A 301 -10.85 -5.13 -10.51
CA ASN A 301 -10.48 -6.49 -10.09
C ASN A 301 -9.27 -6.54 -9.15
N LYS A 302 -8.20 -5.79 -9.46
CA LYS A 302 -6.97 -5.73 -8.64
C LYS A 302 -7.20 -5.03 -7.28
N ARG A 303 -7.99 -3.94 -7.25
CA ARG A 303 -8.32 -3.22 -6.01
C ARG A 303 -9.18 -4.09 -5.09
N THR A 304 -10.18 -4.77 -5.65
CA THR A 304 -11.02 -5.72 -4.92
C THR A 304 -10.19 -6.87 -4.36
N SER A 305 -9.23 -7.41 -5.13
CA SER A 305 -8.39 -8.52 -4.65
C SER A 305 -7.43 -8.10 -3.54
N ARG A 306 -6.82 -6.91 -3.61
CA ARG A 306 -5.96 -6.38 -2.53
C ARG A 306 -6.72 -6.18 -1.22
N LEU A 307 -7.95 -5.69 -1.28
CA LEU A 307 -8.78 -5.55 -0.09
C LEU A 307 -9.26 -6.91 0.44
N ALA A 308 -9.74 -7.79 -0.45
CA ALA A 308 -10.19 -9.13 -0.09
C ALA A 308 -9.06 -10.00 0.50
N ALA A 309 -7.83 -9.82 0.05
CA ALA A 309 -6.65 -10.49 0.60
C ALA A 309 -6.39 -10.15 2.08
N ASN A 310 -6.93 -9.04 2.59
CA ASN A 310 -6.81 -8.67 4.01
C ASN A 310 -7.85 -9.34 4.91
N ILE A 311 -8.97 -9.86 4.37
CA ILE A 311 -10.00 -10.56 5.15
C ILE A 311 -9.40 -11.63 6.08
N PRO A 312 -8.63 -12.61 5.57
CA PRO A 312 -8.11 -13.69 6.43
C PRO A 312 -7.06 -13.22 7.42
N LEU A 313 -6.28 -12.19 7.07
CA LEU A 313 -5.27 -11.60 7.95
C LEU A 313 -5.93 -10.90 9.16
N LEU A 314 -6.99 -10.13 8.89
CA LEU A 314 -7.76 -9.43 9.92
C LEU A 314 -8.54 -10.41 10.81
N LYS A 315 -9.13 -11.47 10.24
CA LYS A 315 -9.78 -12.54 11.01
C LYS A 315 -8.80 -13.26 11.94
N ALA A 316 -7.56 -13.46 11.50
CA ALA A 316 -6.51 -14.08 12.30
C ALA A 316 -5.80 -13.11 13.28
N ASN A 317 -6.22 -11.84 13.36
CA ASN A 317 -5.55 -10.79 14.16
C ASN A 317 -4.04 -10.66 13.90
N VAL A 318 -3.60 -10.95 12.68
CA VAL A 318 -2.22 -10.69 12.25
C VAL A 318 -2.12 -9.30 11.60
N CYS A 319 -0.90 -8.80 11.42
CA CYS A 319 -0.69 -7.55 10.70
C CYS A 319 -1.37 -7.61 9.31
N PRO A 320 -2.16 -6.59 8.92
CA PRO A 320 -2.71 -6.52 7.57
C PRO A 320 -1.62 -6.20 6.54
N LEU A 321 -1.91 -6.52 5.28
CA LEU A 321 -1.10 -6.17 4.13
C LEU A 321 -1.56 -4.82 3.58
N THR A 322 -0.69 -3.81 3.67
CA THR A 322 -1.02 -2.42 3.30
C THR A 322 -0.52 -2.00 1.94
N PHE A 323 0.37 -2.76 1.30
CA PHE A 323 1.01 -2.42 0.03
C PHE A 323 1.82 -1.10 0.04
N LEU A 324 2.19 -0.60 1.23
CA LEU A 324 3.05 0.57 1.36
C LEU A 324 4.38 0.34 0.62
N ASP A 325 4.81 1.37 -0.10
CA ASP A 325 6.05 1.42 -0.88
C ASP A 325 6.18 0.36 -1.97
N VAL A 326 5.11 -0.38 -2.29
CA VAL A 326 5.10 -1.32 -3.41
C VAL A 326 5.16 -0.53 -4.72
N PRO A 327 6.19 -0.75 -5.56
CA PRO A 327 6.28 -0.04 -6.83
C PRO A 327 5.21 -0.55 -7.81
N GLU A 328 4.53 0.38 -8.51
CA GLU A 328 3.48 0.06 -9.48
C GLU A 328 3.95 -0.93 -10.55
N GLU A 329 5.13 -0.68 -11.13
CA GLU A 329 5.71 -1.53 -12.17
C GLU A 329 5.99 -2.95 -11.66
N ALA A 330 6.48 -3.08 -10.42
CA ALA A 330 6.74 -4.38 -9.82
C ALA A 330 5.44 -5.17 -9.64
N TYR A 331 4.38 -4.52 -9.15
CA TYR A 331 3.07 -5.13 -9.00
C TYR A 331 2.46 -5.51 -10.35
N SER A 332 2.56 -4.62 -11.35
CA SER A 332 2.08 -4.89 -12.70
C SER A 332 2.77 -6.10 -13.33
N LYS A 333 4.12 -6.16 -13.29
CA LYS A 333 4.89 -7.31 -13.78
C LYS A 333 4.56 -8.61 -13.03
N ALA A 334 4.42 -8.55 -11.71
CA ALA A 334 4.02 -9.69 -10.90
C ALA A 334 2.64 -10.25 -11.32
N MET A 335 1.67 -9.38 -11.59
CA MET A 335 0.36 -9.79 -12.10
C MET A 335 0.43 -10.37 -13.52
N LEU A 336 1.24 -9.78 -14.40
CA LEU A 336 1.44 -10.29 -15.77
C LEU A 336 2.03 -11.72 -15.77
N GLY A 337 2.92 -12.04 -14.84
CA GLY A 337 3.42 -13.42 -14.67
C GLY A 337 2.30 -14.43 -14.39
N VAL A 338 1.31 -14.04 -13.59
CA VAL A 338 0.12 -14.86 -13.33
C VAL A 338 -0.77 -14.94 -14.57
N TYR A 339 -1.05 -13.79 -15.19
CA TYR A 339 -1.99 -13.69 -16.31
C TYR A 339 -1.51 -14.45 -17.54
N GLU A 340 -0.23 -14.33 -17.87
CA GLU A 340 0.30 -14.83 -19.13
C GLU A 340 0.97 -16.19 -19.02
N MET A 341 1.47 -16.54 -17.83
CA MET A 341 2.24 -17.78 -17.62
C MET A 341 1.65 -18.71 -16.57
N ASN A 342 0.60 -18.30 -15.85
CA ASN A 342 0.10 -19.00 -14.65
C ASN A 342 1.20 -19.29 -13.61
N ARG A 343 2.23 -18.44 -13.57
CA ARG A 343 3.34 -18.52 -12.63
C ARG A 343 3.14 -17.50 -11.51
N ILE A 344 3.31 -17.95 -10.27
CA ILE A 344 3.01 -17.18 -9.06
C ILE A 344 4.26 -16.65 -8.35
N GLU A 345 5.44 -17.05 -8.78
CA GLU A 345 6.71 -16.87 -8.05
C GLU A 345 7.07 -15.39 -7.91
N LEU A 346 6.90 -14.61 -8.98
CA LEU A 346 7.16 -13.17 -8.96
C LEU A 346 6.17 -12.43 -8.04
N LEU A 347 4.88 -12.82 -8.05
CA LEU A 347 3.88 -12.28 -7.15
C LEU A 347 4.09 -12.71 -5.71
N ARG A 348 4.56 -13.95 -5.48
CA ARG A 348 4.94 -14.47 -4.16
C ARG A 348 6.07 -13.64 -3.59
N ASP A 349 7.15 -13.44 -4.34
CA ASP A 349 8.31 -12.67 -3.88
C ASP A 349 7.91 -11.23 -3.53
N LEU A 350 7.09 -10.59 -4.37
CA LEU A 350 6.52 -9.27 -4.09
C LEU A 350 5.63 -9.26 -2.85
N TYR A 351 4.78 -10.27 -2.67
CA TYR A 351 3.89 -10.41 -1.51
C TYR A 351 4.67 -10.54 -0.20
N LEU A 352 5.72 -11.36 -0.18
CA LEU A 352 6.60 -11.49 1.00
C LEU A 352 7.25 -10.15 1.35
N TRP A 353 7.82 -9.47 0.35
CA TRP A 353 8.46 -8.18 0.54
C TRP A 353 7.48 -7.12 1.03
N ALA A 354 6.30 -7.04 0.42
CA ALA A 354 5.25 -6.10 0.81
C ALA A 354 4.76 -6.37 2.24
N TYR A 355 4.62 -7.63 2.63
CA TYR A 355 4.23 -7.99 3.99
C TYR A 355 5.31 -7.66 5.03
N GLU A 356 6.58 -7.88 4.70
CA GLU A 356 7.70 -7.43 5.52
C GLU A 356 7.68 -5.91 5.72
N ARG A 357 7.38 -5.16 4.68
CA ARG A 357 7.25 -3.70 4.76
C ARG A 357 6.10 -3.30 5.67
N SER A 358 4.91 -3.88 5.49
CA SER A 358 3.74 -3.61 6.34
C SER A 358 4.02 -3.91 7.82
N THR A 359 4.62 -5.05 8.14
CA THR A 359 4.91 -5.42 9.54
C THR A 359 5.91 -4.46 10.20
N LYS A 360 6.97 -4.04 9.52
CA LYS A 360 7.95 -3.07 10.05
C LYS A 360 7.30 -1.72 10.39
N GLU A 361 6.46 -1.21 9.49
CA GLU A 361 5.80 0.09 9.66
C GLU A 361 4.83 0.10 10.85
N TYR A 362 4.11 -1.00 11.08
CA TYR A 362 3.13 -1.10 12.16
C TYR A 362 3.73 -1.48 13.51
N LEU A 363 4.85 -2.21 13.53
CA LEU A 363 5.60 -2.48 14.77
C LEU A 363 6.31 -1.23 15.30
N ALA A 364 6.85 -0.38 14.42
CA ALA A 364 7.54 0.85 14.82
C ALA A 364 6.63 1.82 15.59
N VAL A 365 5.38 1.98 15.15
CA VAL A 365 4.45 2.98 15.72
C VAL A 365 3.78 2.53 17.02
N LYS A 366 3.76 1.22 17.33
CA LYS A 366 3.33 0.75 18.65
C LYS A 366 4.19 1.30 19.79
N GLN A 367 5.42 1.72 19.49
CA GLN A 367 6.30 2.39 20.46
C GLN A 367 5.90 3.86 20.70
N GLU A 368 5.17 4.48 19.77
CA GLU A 368 4.79 5.90 19.82
C GLU A 368 3.36 6.12 20.37
N LEU A 369 2.44 5.18 20.12
CA LEU A 369 1.05 5.25 20.58
C LEU A 369 0.86 4.68 22.00
N VAL A 370 1.50 5.30 23.00
CA VAL A 370 1.05 5.13 24.39
C VAL A 370 -0.26 5.91 24.54
N LYS A 371 -1.41 5.22 24.40
CA LYS A 371 -2.74 5.81 24.63
C LYS A 371 -2.73 6.52 26.01
N PRO A 372 -3.18 7.77 26.13
CA PRO A 372 -3.26 8.44 27.43
C PRO A 372 -4.11 7.59 28.37
N ASP A 373 -3.53 7.13 29.46
CA ASP A 373 -4.21 6.38 30.51
C ASP A 373 -5.47 7.15 30.95
N GLN A 374 -6.63 6.51 30.80
CA GLN A 374 -7.94 7.10 31.09
C GLN A 374 -8.05 7.54 32.56
N GLN A 375 -7.45 6.79 33.48
CA GLN A 375 -7.41 7.14 34.90
C GLN A 375 -6.51 8.36 35.11
N ARG A 376 -5.36 8.45 34.43
CA ARG A 376 -4.50 9.64 34.46
C ARG A 376 -5.21 10.89 33.94
N LEU A 377 -6.08 10.75 32.95
CA LEU A 377 -6.87 11.87 32.43
C LEU A 377 -7.94 12.30 33.44
N GLN A 378 -8.69 11.35 33.99
CA GLN A 378 -9.77 11.60 34.96
C GLN A 378 -9.27 12.28 36.24
N TYR A 379 -8.17 11.79 36.82
CA TYR A 379 -7.66 12.30 38.10
C TYR A 379 -6.51 13.31 37.95
N ARG A 380 -6.23 13.79 36.73
CA ARG A 380 -5.07 14.66 36.42
C ARG A 380 -4.91 15.84 37.37
N ALA A 381 -5.99 16.58 37.61
CA ALA A 381 -5.96 17.78 38.45
C ALA A 381 -5.70 17.43 39.91
N LYS A 382 -6.29 16.33 40.39
CA LYS A 382 -6.20 15.87 41.77
C LYS A 382 -4.82 15.31 42.08
N VAL A 383 -4.31 14.44 41.22
CA VAL A 383 -2.92 13.92 41.29
C VAL A 383 -1.92 15.07 41.26
N LYS A 384 -2.13 16.08 40.40
CA LYS A 384 -1.27 17.27 40.34
C LYS A 384 -1.22 18.03 41.66
N GLU A 385 -2.37 18.24 42.30
CA GLU A 385 -2.41 18.94 43.58
C GLU A 385 -1.79 18.11 44.70
N VAL A 386 -2.09 16.80 44.76
CA VAL A 386 -1.53 15.89 45.76
C VAL A 386 0.00 15.83 45.67
N VAL A 387 0.56 15.63 44.47
CA VAL A 387 2.02 15.59 44.26
C VAL A 387 2.68 16.92 44.68
N LYS A 388 2.03 18.04 44.36
CA LYS A 388 2.52 19.37 44.77
C LYS A 388 2.56 19.51 46.29
N GLN A 389 1.49 19.11 46.98
CA GLN A 389 1.38 19.25 48.44
C GLN A 389 2.33 18.33 49.18
N VAL A 390 2.54 17.11 48.67
CA VAL A 390 3.55 16.18 49.19
C VAL A 390 4.95 16.80 49.11
N ILE A 391 5.32 17.43 47.99
CA ILE A 391 6.65 18.04 47.82
C ILE A 391 6.79 19.32 48.67
N LEU A 392 5.72 20.09 48.85
CA LEU A 392 5.75 21.29 49.70
C LEU A 392 5.81 20.99 51.20
N THR A 393 5.51 19.76 51.60
CA THR A 393 5.44 19.33 53.01
C THR A 393 6.44 18.19 53.29
N PRO A 394 7.75 18.47 53.22
CA PRO A 394 8.80 17.45 53.26
C PRO A 394 8.95 16.72 54.60
N GLU A 395 8.32 17.23 55.67
CA GLU A 395 8.41 16.64 57.00
C GLU A 395 7.40 15.49 57.21
N SER A 396 6.43 15.34 56.30
CA SER A 396 5.33 14.38 56.42
C SER A 396 5.53 13.15 55.54
N GLN A 397 5.03 12.00 55.97
CA GLN A 397 5.04 10.80 55.13
C GLN A 397 4.14 11.01 53.89
N PRO A 398 4.63 10.74 52.67
CA PRO A 398 3.87 10.96 51.44
C PRO A 398 2.52 10.25 51.44
N ILE A 399 2.45 9.03 51.99
CA ILE A 399 1.23 8.22 51.96
C ILE A 399 0.13 8.80 52.85
N ASP A 400 0.48 9.27 54.04
CA ASP A 400 -0.45 9.89 54.99
C ASP A 400 -1.06 11.18 54.40
N LEU A 401 -0.24 11.97 53.70
CA LEU A 401 -0.70 13.16 52.99
C LEU A 401 -1.62 12.80 51.82
N ILE A 402 -1.25 11.82 51.00
CA ILE A 402 -2.10 11.36 49.89
C ILE A 402 -3.47 10.91 50.42
N GLU A 403 -3.50 10.09 51.47
CA GLU A 403 -4.73 9.59 52.10
C GLU A 403 -5.60 10.71 52.68
N SER A 404 -5.00 11.73 53.28
CA SER A 404 -5.73 12.89 53.80
C SER A 404 -6.44 13.70 52.70
N PHE A 405 -5.86 13.78 51.50
CA PHE A 405 -6.40 14.53 50.36
C PHE A 405 -7.53 13.81 49.62
N ILE A 406 -7.67 12.51 49.81
CA ILE A 406 -8.65 11.66 49.14
C ILE A 406 -9.68 11.05 50.11
N PHE A 407 -9.70 11.49 51.36
CA PHE A 407 -10.59 10.96 52.41
C PHE A 407 -12.06 10.87 51.99
N ASN A 408 -12.54 11.86 51.21
CA ASN A 408 -13.93 11.96 50.76
C ASN A 408 -14.26 11.19 49.46
N GLU A 409 -13.31 10.47 48.87
CA GLU A 409 -13.51 9.74 47.61
C GLU A 409 -14.05 8.32 47.82
N GLN A 410 -14.57 7.69 46.77
CA GLN A 410 -14.94 6.27 46.82
C GLN A 410 -13.69 5.39 46.94
N GLU A 411 -13.79 4.21 47.57
CA GLU A 411 -12.64 3.33 47.80
C GLU A 411 -11.90 2.93 46.52
N VAL A 412 -12.62 2.73 45.42
CA VAL A 412 -12.03 2.42 44.11
C VAL A 412 -11.24 3.62 43.56
N ASP A 413 -11.75 4.84 43.74
CA ASP A 413 -11.08 6.07 43.31
C ASP A 413 -9.84 6.36 44.16
N LYS A 414 -9.90 6.10 45.47
CA LYS A 414 -8.76 6.26 46.38
C LYS A 414 -7.56 5.44 45.94
N GLN A 415 -7.77 4.14 45.68
CA GLN A 415 -6.70 3.23 45.26
C GLN A 415 -6.03 3.69 43.95
N ASN A 416 -6.84 4.13 42.98
CA ASN A 416 -6.34 4.65 41.70
C ASN A 416 -5.53 5.94 41.88
N ILE A 417 -6.03 6.90 42.67
CA ILE A 417 -5.34 8.18 42.92
C ILE A 417 -4.03 7.95 43.69
N ILE A 418 -4.00 7.06 44.68
CA ILE A 418 -2.77 6.70 45.42
C ILE A 418 -1.72 6.14 44.46
N ALA A 419 -2.09 5.14 43.65
CA ALA A 419 -1.16 4.51 42.73
C ALA A 419 -0.56 5.53 41.74
N LEU A 420 -1.41 6.39 41.16
CA LEU A 420 -0.99 7.43 40.22
C LEU A 420 -0.11 8.51 40.87
N ALA A 421 -0.44 8.95 42.08
CA ALA A 421 0.35 9.94 42.81
C ALA A 421 1.74 9.40 43.19
N LEU A 422 1.83 8.17 43.66
CA LEU A 422 3.11 7.52 43.97
C LEU A 422 3.96 7.32 42.71
N GLU A 423 3.35 6.96 41.58
CA GLU A 423 4.07 6.81 40.32
C GLU A 423 4.60 8.16 39.80
N GLU A 424 3.83 9.25 39.92
CA GLU A 424 4.28 10.60 39.57
C GLU A 424 5.38 11.11 40.50
N LEU A 425 5.30 10.82 41.81
CA LEU A 425 6.37 11.15 42.77
C LEU A 425 7.68 10.41 42.42
N ARG A 426 7.63 9.15 42.00
CA ARG A 426 8.83 8.41 41.53
C ARG A 426 9.43 9.01 40.26
N ARG A 427 8.60 9.63 39.40
CA ARG A 427 9.03 10.26 38.14
C ARG A 427 9.41 11.72 38.30
N ILE A 428 9.35 12.28 39.51
CA ILE A 428 9.63 13.72 39.72
C ILE A 428 11.12 14.01 39.50
N HIS A 429 11.41 14.92 38.58
CA HIS A 429 12.74 15.46 38.32
C HIS A 429 12.63 16.91 37.84
N GLU A 430 13.76 17.59 37.71
CA GLU A 430 13.80 19.04 37.39
C GLU A 430 12.99 19.41 36.14
N GLY A 431 13.02 18.57 35.12
CA GLY A 431 12.32 18.78 33.84
C GLY A 431 10.78 18.72 33.93
N VAL A 432 10.22 18.24 35.05
CA VAL A 432 8.75 18.12 35.23
C VAL A 432 8.18 19.09 36.27
N LEU A 433 9.01 19.82 37.01
CA LEU A 433 8.57 20.64 38.16
C LEU A 433 7.59 21.76 37.77
N ALA A 434 7.78 22.38 36.60
CA ALA A 434 6.90 23.43 36.12
C ALA A 434 5.44 22.94 35.95
N ARG A 435 5.23 21.66 35.62
CA ARG A 435 3.89 21.05 35.51
C ARG A 435 3.13 21.14 36.83
N TYR A 436 3.84 21.05 37.95
CA TYR A 436 3.31 21.06 39.32
C TYR A 436 3.38 22.45 39.97
N GLY A 437 3.96 23.45 39.29
CA GLY A 437 4.17 24.79 39.85
C GLY A 437 5.22 24.82 40.97
N LEU A 438 6.21 23.92 40.91
CA LEU A 438 7.26 23.76 41.91
C LEU A 438 8.59 24.33 41.42
N ARG A 439 9.47 24.70 42.37
CA ARG A 439 10.84 25.18 42.13
C ARG A 439 11.87 24.08 42.41
N PRO A 440 13.05 24.08 41.77
CA PRO A 440 14.11 23.11 42.05
C PRO A 440 14.48 23.00 43.54
N SER A 441 14.57 24.14 44.23
CA SER A 441 14.86 24.19 45.67
C SER A 441 13.80 23.53 46.57
N GLN A 442 12.55 23.40 46.11
CA GLN A 442 11.50 22.68 46.84
C GLN A 442 11.66 21.17 46.68
N LEU A 443 12.04 20.71 45.47
CA LEU A 443 12.32 19.31 45.22
C LEU A 443 13.56 18.83 45.99
N GLU A 444 14.63 19.63 46.01
CA GLU A 444 15.84 19.31 46.78
C GLU A 444 15.54 19.15 48.28
N LYS A 445 14.75 20.07 48.85
CA LYS A 445 14.30 19.95 50.24
C LYS A 445 13.52 18.68 50.49
N TRP A 446 12.60 18.30 49.59
CA TRP A 446 11.84 17.06 49.73
C TRP A 446 12.71 15.80 49.64
N ARG A 447 13.67 15.76 48.71
CA ARG A 447 14.64 14.64 48.59
C ARG A 447 15.53 14.48 49.82
N GLN A 448 15.88 15.57 50.51
CA GLN A 448 16.65 15.48 51.75
C GLN A 448 15.94 14.68 52.86
N PHE A 449 14.60 14.64 52.85
CA PHE A 449 13.80 13.89 53.82
C PHE A 449 13.39 12.49 53.32
N HIS A 450 13.30 12.27 52.01
CA HIS A 450 12.69 11.06 51.43
C HIS A 450 13.56 10.24 50.47
N GLY A 451 14.77 10.69 50.12
CA GLY A 451 15.75 9.96 49.30
C GLY A 451 15.46 10.01 47.81
#